data_AF-A0A8E6BBT3-F1
#
_entry.id   AF-A0A8E6BBT3-F1
#
_cell.length_a   1.000
_cell.length_b   1.000
_cell.length_c   1.000
_cell.angle_alpha   90.00
_cell.angle_beta   90.00
_cell.angle_gamma   90.00
#
_symmetry.space_group_name_H-M   'P 1'
#
loop_
_entity.id
_entity.type
_entity.pdbx_description
1 polymer ?
#
loop_
_entity_poly.entity_id
_entity_poly.type
_entity_poly.pdbx_seq_one_letter_code
_entity_poly.pdbx_strand_id
1 'polypeptide(L)'
;MKSSLLASILILSISDTPAQGAGLKAVAVSPDRSLVAAGGTNGVVVWETKTSKVIGKFSTTGTVQCLGFVKDSRTVVVGLDSKGAEAWIQKAGVWMRAAHFAGDGTIYALAIPPSGKEVAIASDSGWTYLYETEKWHQTGVLWERANLTSGIAFSPDGSGLASAGNSFSMWDLRTASGLRKARADRSYEELEATSKKFWTWSRAVGEPEVDVYCSDITFSPDGKRVAGTTGVGRHFTGGKRLFVLEASTGRDVWVGRGNGMLTVTYAAEGTALVTGSDDGKLRVWHPENGKMLREWRGHEKSVRQVAQLGGKQFVSVGEDGKVIAWDVDSGELVARFVPDK
;
A
#
# COMPACT_ATOMS: atom_id res chain seq x y z
N MET A 1 -32.33 9.58 -38.14
CA MET A 1 -31.64 10.83 -37.76
C MET A 1 -30.84 10.54 -36.51
N LYS A 2 -29.51 10.50 -36.64
CA LYS A 2 -28.58 10.14 -35.55
C LYS A 2 -28.43 11.35 -34.63
N SER A 3 -28.77 11.20 -33.35
CA SER A 3 -28.41 12.18 -32.32
C SER A 3 -26.98 11.91 -31.86
N SER A 4 -26.08 12.84 -32.18
CA SER A 4 -24.73 12.89 -31.65
C SER A 4 -24.77 13.51 -30.24
N LEU A 5 -24.54 12.70 -29.22
CA LEU A 5 -24.17 13.20 -27.89
C LEU A 5 -22.65 13.34 -27.86
N LEU A 6 -22.20 14.60 -28.01
CA LEU A 6 -20.84 15.04 -27.76
C LEU A 6 -20.47 14.72 -26.30
N ALA A 7 -19.47 13.87 -26.11
CA ALA A 7 -18.80 13.71 -24.83
C ALA A 7 -17.96 14.97 -24.59
N SER A 8 -18.41 15.83 -23.68
CA SER A 8 -17.67 16.99 -23.20
C SER A 8 -16.40 16.52 -22.50
N ILE A 9 -15.25 16.67 -23.18
CA ILE A 9 -13.92 16.53 -22.59
C ILE A 9 -13.70 17.78 -21.74
N LEU A 10 -13.90 17.67 -20.42
CA LEU A 10 -13.53 18.71 -19.48
C LEU A 10 -12.00 18.69 -19.31
N ILE A 11 -11.29 19.54 -20.07
CA ILE A 11 -9.89 19.83 -19.83
C ILE A 11 -9.83 20.76 -18.62
N LEU A 12 -9.62 20.20 -17.42
CA LEU A 12 -9.31 21.01 -16.25
C LEU A 12 -7.91 21.61 -16.42
N SER A 13 -7.89 22.94 -16.55
CA SER A 13 -6.70 23.78 -16.58
C SER A 13 -5.77 23.46 -15.40
N ILE A 14 -4.53 23.11 -15.71
CA ILE A 14 -3.43 22.94 -14.77
C ILE A 14 -3.15 24.32 -14.14
N SER A 15 -3.34 24.47 -12.84
CA SER A 15 -2.71 25.57 -12.11
C SER A 15 -1.28 25.13 -11.77
N ASP A 16 -0.33 25.61 -12.57
CA ASP A 16 1.10 25.50 -12.31
C ASP A 16 1.45 26.21 -11.00
N THR A 17 1.77 25.42 -9.98
CA THR A 17 2.81 25.69 -8.98
C THR A 17 2.82 24.49 -8.02
N PRO A 18 3.90 23.71 -7.92
CA PRO A 18 4.05 22.80 -6.78
C PRO A 18 4.22 23.69 -5.55
N ALA A 19 3.16 23.85 -4.77
CA ALA A 19 3.28 24.43 -3.44
C ALA A 19 4.39 23.66 -2.71
N GLN A 20 5.47 24.36 -2.38
CA GLN A 20 6.47 23.88 -1.43
C GLN A 20 5.72 23.41 -0.18
N GLY A 21 5.67 22.09 0.05
CA GLY A 21 5.07 21.50 1.26
C GLY A 21 3.94 20.50 1.08
N ALA A 22 3.53 20.11 -0.14
CA ALA A 22 2.60 18.99 -0.32
C ALA A 22 3.32 17.65 -0.10
N GLY A 23 3.21 17.09 1.10
CA GLY A 23 3.86 15.81 1.46
C GLY A 23 3.39 14.64 0.59
N LEU A 24 4.34 13.82 0.14
CA LEU A 24 4.05 12.58 -0.58
C LEU A 24 3.68 11.50 0.42
N LYS A 25 2.66 10.71 0.09
CA LYS A 25 2.15 9.64 0.96
C LYS A 25 2.42 8.25 0.42
N ALA A 26 2.44 8.11 -0.91
CA ALA A 26 2.50 6.80 -1.53
C ALA A 26 3.48 6.75 -2.70
N VAL A 27 4.09 5.58 -2.88
CA VAL A 27 4.97 5.23 -4.00
C VAL A 27 4.68 3.81 -4.46
N ALA A 28 4.69 3.60 -5.77
CA ALA A 28 4.65 2.27 -6.35
C ALA A 28 5.62 2.17 -7.53
N VAL A 29 6.07 0.94 -7.75
CA VAL A 29 6.94 0.57 -8.87
C VAL A 29 6.14 -0.36 -9.77
N SER A 30 6.24 -0.16 -11.09
CA SER A 30 5.55 -1.05 -12.03
C SER A 30 6.10 -2.49 -11.94
N PRO A 31 5.28 -3.50 -12.24
CA PRO A 31 5.71 -4.90 -12.25
C PRO A 31 6.93 -5.17 -13.12
N ASP A 32 7.03 -4.50 -14.28
CA ASP A 32 8.19 -4.57 -15.19
C ASP A 32 9.38 -3.69 -14.75
N ARG A 33 9.23 -2.96 -13.63
CA ARG A 33 10.20 -2.05 -13.01
C ARG A 33 10.59 -0.86 -13.88
N SER A 34 9.89 -0.63 -14.99
CA SER A 34 10.19 0.47 -15.90
C SER A 34 9.70 1.81 -15.40
N LEU A 35 8.70 1.84 -14.50
CA LEU A 35 8.08 3.06 -13.99
C LEU A 35 8.09 3.13 -12.46
N VAL A 36 8.16 4.37 -11.96
CA VAL A 36 7.87 4.74 -10.58
C VAL A 36 6.73 5.75 -10.59
N ALA A 37 5.74 5.56 -9.72
CA ALA A 37 4.68 6.53 -9.49
C ALA A 37 4.69 6.96 -8.03
N ALA A 38 4.49 8.25 -7.76
CA ALA A 38 4.35 8.79 -6.43
C ALA A 38 3.15 9.73 -6.35
N GLY A 39 2.45 9.70 -5.22
CA GLY A 39 1.22 10.45 -5.03
C GLY A 39 1.13 11.12 -3.65
N GLY A 40 0.41 12.24 -3.62
CA GLY A 40 0.10 12.99 -2.40
C GLY A 40 -1.07 13.96 -2.63
N THR A 41 -0.97 15.17 -2.10
CA THR A 41 -2.02 16.20 -2.22
C THR A 41 -2.24 16.67 -3.66
N ASN A 42 -1.20 16.66 -4.49
CA ASN A 42 -1.23 17.22 -5.86
C ASN A 42 -1.51 16.17 -6.94
N GLY A 43 -2.13 15.05 -6.59
CA GLY A 43 -2.34 13.92 -7.50
C GLY A 43 -1.12 13.01 -7.60
N VAL A 44 -0.87 12.47 -8.80
CA VAL A 44 0.17 11.47 -9.07
C VAL A 44 1.12 11.96 -10.15
N VAL A 45 2.41 11.72 -9.92
CA VAL A 45 3.47 11.90 -10.92
C VAL A 45 4.08 10.53 -11.21
N VAL A 46 4.38 10.27 -12.49
CA VAL A 46 4.95 9.02 -12.97
C VAL A 46 6.26 9.31 -13.70
N TRP A 47 7.30 8.58 -13.35
CA TRP A 47 8.63 8.67 -13.93
C TRP A 47 9.05 7.36 -14.58
N GLU A 48 9.90 7.46 -15.60
CA GLU A 48 10.69 6.33 -16.05
C GLU A 48 11.81 6.04 -15.03
N THR A 49 11.90 4.80 -14.57
CA THR A 49 12.82 4.38 -13.50
C THR A 49 14.28 4.66 -13.84
N LYS A 50 14.71 4.36 -15.07
CA LYS A 50 16.13 4.41 -15.48
C LYS A 50 16.65 5.83 -15.64
N THR A 51 15.82 6.73 -16.16
CA THR A 51 16.23 8.10 -16.51
C THR A 51 15.74 9.13 -15.50
N SER A 52 14.85 8.73 -14.58
CA SER A 52 14.14 9.62 -13.67
C SER A 52 13.36 10.73 -14.39
N LYS A 53 13.06 10.56 -15.68
CA LYS A 53 12.28 11.52 -16.48
C LYS A 53 10.80 11.38 -16.17
N VAL A 54 10.09 12.50 -16.00
CA VAL A 54 8.63 12.48 -15.90
C VAL A 54 8.02 12.01 -17.22
N ILE A 55 7.13 11.04 -17.15
CA ILE A 55 6.37 10.53 -18.30
C ILE A 55 4.85 10.71 -18.15
N GLY A 56 4.39 11.18 -16.99
CA GLY A 56 2.98 11.41 -16.72
C GLY A 56 2.75 12.21 -15.45
N LYS A 57 1.71 13.04 -15.48
CA LYS A 57 1.17 13.74 -14.32
C LYS A 57 -0.36 13.72 -14.47
N PHE A 58 -1.08 13.40 -13.40
CA PHE A 58 -2.54 13.47 -13.40
C PHE A 58 -3.11 13.82 -12.02
N SER A 59 -4.19 14.59 -12.03
CA SER A 59 -4.88 15.03 -10.81
C SER A 59 -6.02 14.08 -10.45
N THR A 60 -6.08 13.72 -9.18
CA THR A 60 -7.14 12.88 -8.58
C THR A 60 -8.24 13.73 -7.97
N THR A 61 -9.41 13.16 -7.68
CA THR A 61 -10.51 13.90 -7.00
C THR A 61 -10.27 14.19 -5.52
N GLY A 62 -9.29 13.53 -4.91
CA GLY A 62 -8.93 13.68 -3.50
C GLY A 62 -7.43 13.48 -3.29
N THR A 63 -7.01 13.54 -2.02
CA THR A 63 -5.61 13.33 -1.63
C THR A 63 -5.25 11.86 -1.77
N VAL A 64 -4.15 11.56 -2.46
CA VAL A 64 -3.64 10.19 -2.59
C VAL A 64 -3.12 9.70 -1.24
N GLN A 65 -3.59 8.52 -0.82
CA GLN A 65 -3.17 7.86 0.42
C GLN A 65 -2.36 6.60 0.15
N CYS A 66 -2.75 5.84 -0.87
CA CYS A 66 -2.03 4.67 -1.38
C CYS A 66 -2.15 4.60 -2.90
N LEU A 67 -1.21 3.95 -3.57
CA LEU A 67 -1.26 3.72 -5.02
C LEU A 67 -0.55 2.42 -5.39
N GLY A 68 -0.92 1.79 -6.50
CA GLY A 68 -0.31 0.54 -6.97
C GLY A 68 -0.49 0.33 -8.47
N PHE A 69 0.50 -0.30 -9.09
CA PHE A 69 0.44 -0.68 -10.50
C PHE A 69 -0.23 -2.03 -10.68
N VAL A 70 -1.18 -2.09 -11.61
CA VAL A 70 -1.70 -3.35 -12.12
C VAL A 70 -0.61 -4.06 -12.94
N LYS A 71 -0.76 -5.38 -13.10
CA LYS A 71 0.20 -6.27 -13.76
C LYS A 71 0.62 -5.82 -15.17
N ASP A 72 -0.24 -5.07 -15.86
CA ASP A 72 0.03 -4.53 -17.20
C ASP A 72 1.10 -3.41 -17.23
N SER A 73 1.55 -2.93 -16.06
CA SER A 73 2.51 -1.83 -15.91
C SER A 73 2.08 -0.49 -16.54
N ARG A 74 0.80 -0.37 -16.94
CA ARG A 74 0.23 0.82 -17.60
C ARG A 74 -0.99 1.38 -16.88
N THR A 75 -1.50 0.62 -15.93
CA THR A 75 -2.66 0.99 -15.13
C THR A 75 -2.23 1.18 -13.68
N VAL A 76 -2.64 2.30 -13.09
CA VAL A 76 -2.41 2.66 -11.69
C VAL A 76 -3.76 2.75 -10.99
N VAL A 77 -3.90 2.03 -9.88
CA VAL A 77 -5.01 2.20 -8.94
C VAL A 77 -4.54 3.13 -7.84
N VAL A 78 -5.37 4.11 -7.49
CA VAL A 78 -5.08 5.13 -6.50
C VAL A 78 -6.18 5.12 -5.46
N GLY A 79 -5.81 4.88 -4.21
CA GLY A 79 -6.67 5.06 -3.04
C GLY A 79 -6.60 6.50 -2.54
N LEU A 80 -7.77 7.11 -2.33
CA LEU A 80 -7.91 8.50 -1.95
C LEU A 80 -8.35 8.62 -0.49
N ASP A 81 -8.47 9.86 -0.01
CA ASP A 81 -9.24 10.19 1.19
C ASP A 81 -10.73 9.85 1.02
N SER A 82 -11.66 10.59 1.64
CA SER A 82 -13.11 10.31 1.62
C SER A 82 -13.79 10.38 0.23
N LYS A 83 -13.01 10.25 -0.85
CA LYS A 83 -13.41 10.17 -2.25
C LYS A 83 -13.30 8.76 -2.83
N GLY A 84 -12.89 7.76 -2.06
CA GLY A 84 -12.80 6.37 -2.53
C GLY A 84 -11.55 6.10 -3.34
N ALA A 85 -11.66 5.42 -4.48
CA ALA A 85 -10.49 5.08 -5.30
C ALA A 85 -10.72 5.40 -6.78
N GLU A 86 -9.63 5.50 -7.53
CA GLU A 86 -9.63 5.74 -8.98
C GLU A 86 -8.66 4.79 -9.67
N ALA A 87 -9.04 4.30 -10.84
CA ALA A 87 -8.12 3.61 -11.75
C ALA A 87 -7.77 4.52 -12.93
N TRP A 88 -6.49 4.60 -13.24
CA TRP A 88 -5.94 5.41 -14.31
C TRP A 88 -5.14 4.54 -15.28
N ILE A 89 -5.40 4.68 -16.57
CA ILE A 89 -4.71 3.92 -17.61
C ILE A 89 -3.92 4.85 -18.52
N GLN A 90 -2.69 4.47 -18.83
CA GLN A 90 -1.87 5.13 -19.82
C GLN A 90 -2.20 4.60 -21.22
N LYS A 91 -2.63 5.50 -22.12
CA LYS A 91 -2.81 5.19 -23.56
C LYS A 91 -2.13 6.27 -24.39
N ALA A 92 -1.20 5.85 -25.26
CA ALA A 92 -0.45 6.75 -26.14
C ALA A 92 0.18 7.95 -25.42
N GLY A 93 0.76 7.74 -24.23
CA GLY A 93 1.41 8.78 -23.44
C GLY A 93 0.47 9.64 -22.59
N VAL A 94 -0.85 9.47 -22.70
CA VAL A 94 -1.84 10.21 -21.92
C VAL A 94 -2.43 9.31 -20.83
N TRP A 95 -2.50 9.84 -19.61
CA TRP A 95 -3.16 9.18 -18.48
C TRP A 95 -4.63 9.59 -18.43
N MET A 96 -5.52 8.60 -18.43
CA MET A 96 -6.96 8.82 -18.39
C MET A 96 -7.61 7.97 -17.30
N ARG A 97 -8.62 8.52 -16.64
CA ARG A 97 -9.39 7.77 -15.63
C ARG A 97 -10.21 6.68 -16.33
N ALA A 98 -9.92 5.43 -15.97
CA ALA A 98 -10.64 4.25 -16.45
C ALA A 98 -11.84 3.91 -15.57
N ALA A 99 -11.73 4.11 -14.25
CA ALA A 99 -12.80 3.83 -13.30
C ALA A 99 -12.72 4.73 -12.06
N HIS A 100 -13.85 4.84 -11.37
CA HIS A 100 -13.97 5.44 -10.06
C HIS A 100 -14.76 4.50 -9.16
N PHE A 101 -14.22 4.21 -7.98
CA PHE A 101 -14.82 3.34 -6.98
C PHE A 101 -15.32 4.23 -5.86
N ALA A 102 -16.64 4.28 -5.69
CA ALA A 102 -17.22 5.02 -4.57
C ALA A 102 -16.71 4.42 -3.25
N GLY A 103 -16.09 5.26 -2.43
CA GLY A 103 -15.59 4.85 -1.12
C GLY A 103 -16.62 5.06 -0.04
N ASP A 104 -16.46 4.31 1.04
CA ASP A 104 -17.20 4.46 2.31
C ASP A 104 -16.32 5.08 3.41
N GLY A 105 -15.16 5.62 3.04
CA GLY A 105 -14.14 6.08 3.96
C GLY A 105 -12.84 6.46 3.27
N THR A 106 -11.79 6.69 4.06
CA THR A 106 -10.43 6.90 3.56
C THR A 106 -9.81 5.56 3.15
N ILE A 107 -9.26 5.48 1.94
CA ILE A 107 -8.58 4.27 1.45
C ILE A 107 -7.12 4.28 1.89
N TYR A 108 -6.78 3.58 2.97
CA TYR A 108 -5.40 3.55 3.47
C TYR A 108 -4.53 2.54 2.76
N ALA A 109 -5.11 1.46 2.24
CA ALA A 109 -4.33 0.39 1.63
C ALA A 109 -5.00 -0.20 0.40
N LEU A 110 -4.15 -0.60 -0.54
CA LEU A 110 -4.52 -1.40 -1.69
C LEU A 110 -3.51 -2.53 -1.84
N ALA A 111 -3.96 -3.66 -2.38
CA ALA A 111 -3.07 -4.76 -2.73
C ALA A 111 -3.51 -5.37 -4.06
N ILE A 112 -2.54 -5.78 -4.86
CA ILE A 112 -2.77 -6.42 -6.16
C ILE A 112 -2.16 -7.82 -6.06
N PRO A 113 -2.96 -8.88 -6.24
CA PRO A 113 -2.47 -10.25 -6.18
C PRO A 113 -1.52 -10.52 -7.36
N PRO A 114 -0.60 -11.50 -7.24
CA PRO A 114 0.33 -11.90 -8.31
C PRO A 114 -0.35 -12.28 -9.64
N SER A 115 -1.61 -12.76 -9.56
CA SER A 115 -2.42 -13.03 -10.74
C SER A 115 -2.67 -11.76 -11.57
N GLY A 116 -2.78 -10.61 -10.91
CA GLY A 116 -3.07 -9.31 -11.50
C GLY A 116 -4.50 -9.14 -12.00
N LYS A 117 -5.40 -10.08 -11.67
CA LYS A 117 -6.78 -10.10 -12.18
C LYS A 117 -7.76 -9.28 -11.35
N GLU A 118 -7.40 -9.02 -10.10
CA GLU A 118 -8.22 -8.30 -9.14
C GLU A 118 -7.37 -7.26 -8.41
N VAL A 119 -8.01 -6.34 -7.71
CA VAL A 119 -7.38 -5.44 -6.74
C VAL A 119 -8.23 -5.45 -5.47
N ALA A 120 -7.57 -5.53 -4.33
CA ALA A 120 -8.19 -5.33 -3.03
C ALA A 120 -8.01 -3.86 -2.62
N ILE A 121 -9.09 -3.23 -2.20
CA ILE A 121 -9.15 -1.82 -1.78
C ILE A 121 -9.73 -1.79 -0.37
N ALA A 122 -8.95 -1.36 0.61
CA ALA A 122 -9.34 -1.35 2.01
C ALA A 122 -9.46 0.07 2.56
N SER A 123 -10.54 0.32 3.31
CA SER A 123 -10.85 1.62 3.89
C SER A 123 -10.91 1.58 5.43
N ASP A 124 -10.99 2.77 6.04
CA ASP A 124 -11.18 2.94 7.48
C ASP A 124 -12.56 2.55 8.01
N SER A 125 -13.50 2.17 7.14
CA SER A 125 -14.77 1.59 7.56
C SER A 125 -14.65 0.13 8.01
N GLY A 126 -13.49 -0.51 7.78
CA GLY A 126 -13.25 -1.93 8.01
C GLY A 126 -13.70 -2.84 6.86
N TRP A 127 -14.16 -2.26 5.76
CA TRP A 127 -14.47 -2.99 4.54
C TRP A 127 -13.25 -3.08 3.63
N THR A 128 -13.09 -4.24 2.98
CA THR A 128 -12.14 -4.45 1.88
C THR A 128 -12.91 -4.94 0.66
N TYR A 129 -12.91 -4.15 -0.40
CA TYR A 129 -13.61 -4.44 -1.64
C TYR A 129 -12.66 -5.06 -2.67
N LEU A 130 -13.12 -6.06 -3.40
CA LEU A 130 -12.39 -6.69 -4.49
C LEU A 130 -13.00 -6.25 -5.82
N TYR A 131 -12.15 -5.80 -6.74
CA TYR A 131 -12.54 -5.40 -8.09
C TYR A 131 -11.70 -6.14 -9.13
N GLU A 132 -12.32 -6.60 -10.22
CA GLU A 132 -11.56 -7.10 -11.37
C GLU A 132 -10.83 -5.96 -12.11
N THR A 133 -9.67 -6.23 -12.68
CA THR A 133 -8.80 -5.19 -13.25
C THR A 133 -9.06 -4.88 -14.72
N GLU A 134 -9.91 -5.65 -15.41
CA GLU A 134 -10.20 -5.42 -16.83
C GLU A 134 -11.38 -4.47 -17.02
N LYS A 135 -12.53 -4.77 -16.41
CA LYS A 135 -13.73 -3.93 -16.52
C LYS A 135 -14.19 -3.32 -15.18
N TRP A 136 -13.42 -3.52 -14.11
CA TRP A 136 -13.63 -2.83 -12.82
C TRP A 136 -14.97 -3.16 -12.13
N HIS A 137 -15.57 -4.31 -12.44
CA HIS A 137 -16.69 -4.82 -11.65
C HIS A 137 -16.22 -5.32 -10.29
N GLN A 138 -17.01 -5.03 -9.26
CA GLN A 138 -16.78 -5.57 -7.93
C GLN A 138 -17.03 -7.09 -7.95
N THR A 139 -16.05 -7.87 -7.49
CA THR A 139 -16.11 -9.34 -7.47
C THR A 139 -16.35 -9.90 -6.08
N GLY A 140 -16.13 -9.11 -5.02
CA GLY A 140 -16.30 -9.57 -3.65
C GLY A 140 -16.08 -8.45 -2.61
N VAL A 141 -16.34 -8.80 -1.35
CA VAL A 141 -16.17 -7.91 -0.20
C VAL A 141 -15.71 -8.73 1.00
N LEU A 142 -14.77 -8.22 1.77
CA LEU A 142 -14.35 -8.71 3.07
C LEU A 142 -14.67 -7.64 4.12
N TRP A 143 -14.99 -8.06 5.34
CA TRP A 143 -15.29 -7.14 6.43
C TRP A 143 -14.67 -7.62 7.74
N GLU A 144 -14.09 -6.69 8.49
CA GLU A 144 -13.65 -6.93 9.86
C GLU A 144 -14.27 -5.89 10.79
N ARG A 145 -15.06 -6.37 11.77
CA ARG A 145 -15.79 -5.50 12.70
C ARG A 145 -14.81 -4.63 13.49
N ALA A 146 -15.04 -3.31 13.45
CA ALA A 146 -14.29 -2.28 14.19
C ALA A 146 -12.78 -2.20 13.88
N ASN A 147 -12.34 -2.72 12.74
CA ASN A 147 -10.92 -2.66 12.35
C ASN A 147 -10.66 -1.54 11.33
N LEU A 148 -9.90 -0.52 11.71
CA LEU A 148 -9.41 0.49 10.77
C LEU A 148 -8.30 -0.14 9.92
N THR A 149 -8.60 -0.54 8.69
CA THR A 149 -7.60 -1.21 7.86
C THR A 149 -6.57 -0.20 7.35
N SER A 150 -5.36 -0.31 7.88
CA SER A 150 -4.19 0.53 7.58
C SER A 150 -3.26 -0.08 6.54
N GLY A 151 -3.26 -1.41 6.42
CA GLY A 151 -2.38 -2.15 5.52
C GLY A 151 -3.02 -3.47 5.07
N ILE A 152 -2.79 -3.84 3.81
CA ILE A 152 -3.16 -5.14 3.26
C ILE A 152 -2.06 -5.69 2.35
N ALA A 153 -1.85 -7.00 2.36
CA ALA A 153 -0.86 -7.66 1.51
C ALA A 153 -1.33 -9.06 1.09
N PHE A 154 -1.25 -9.37 -0.20
CA PHE A 154 -1.46 -10.75 -0.68
C PHE A 154 -0.23 -11.61 -0.39
N SER A 155 -0.44 -12.89 -0.13
CA SER A 155 0.64 -13.87 -0.14
C SER A 155 1.24 -13.99 -1.55
N PRO A 156 2.53 -14.38 -1.67
CA PRO A 156 3.18 -14.53 -2.97
C PRO A 156 2.53 -15.57 -3.90
N ASP A 157 1.80 -16.54 -3.34
CA ASP A 157 1.04 -17.53 -4.10
C ASP A 157 -0.40 -17.08 -4.41
N GLY A 158 -0.81 -15.89 -3.96
CA GLY A 158 -2.13 -15.29 -4.16
C GLY A 158 -3.26 -15.99 -3.40
N SER A 159 -2.94 -16.93 -2.51
CA SER A 159 -3.94 -17.70 -1.77
C SER A 159 -4.31 -17.12 -0.41
N GLY A 160 -3.48 -16.22 0.12
CA GLY A 160 -3.68 -15.56 1.39
C GLY A 160 -3.81 -14.05 1.21
N LEU A 161 -4.54 -13.43 2.12
CA LEU A 161 -4.53 -11.97 2.31
C LEU A 161 -4.24 -11.70 3.79
N ALA A 162 -3.25 -10.86 4.06
CA ALA A 162 -3.02 -10.28 5.37
C ALA A 162 -3.69 -8.90 5.40
N SER A 163 -4.40 -8.58 6.47
CA SER A 163 -4.91 -7.25 6.76
C SER A 163 -4.45 -6.78 8.14
N ALA A 164 -4.20 -5.48 8.26
CA ALA A 164 -3.63 -4.88 9.44
C ALA A 164 -4.32 -3.56 9.78
N GLY A 165 -4.57 -3.34 11.07
CA GLY A 165 -5.26 -2.16 11.60
C GLY A 165 -5.15 -2.11 13.12
N ASN A 166 -6.28 -2.03 13.81
CA ASN A 166 -6.38 -2.29 15.25
C ASN A 166 -6.08 -3.75 15.60
N SER A 167 -6.27 -4.66 14.65
CA SER A 167 -5.91 -6.08 14.74
C SER A 167 -5.19 -6.54 13.46
N PHE A 168 -4.50 -7.68 13.59
CA PHE A 168 -3.91 -8.41 12.46
C PHE A 168 -4.74 -9.63 12.13
N SER A 169 -5.09 -9.77 10.85
CA SER A 169 -5.91 -10.86 10.35
C SER A 169 -5.29 -11.51 9.12
N MET A 170 -5.35 -12.85 9.09
CA MET A 170 -4.92 -13.66 7.95
C MET A 170 -6.11 -14.40 7.36
N TRP A 171 -6.33 -14.22 6.06
CA TRP A 171 -7.46 -14.76 5.32
C TRP A 171 -6.98 -15.79 4.29
N ASP A 172 -7.67 -16.93 4.18
CA ASP A 172 -7.48 -17.88 3.08
C ASP A 172 -8.51 -17.64 1.97
N LEU A 173 -8.01 -17.30 0.79
CA LEU A 173 -8.79 -16.97 -0.40
C LEU A 173 -9.17 -18.22 -1.24
N ARG A 174 -8.60 -19.39 -0.95
CA ARG A 174 -9.01 -20.65 -1.60
C ARG A 174 -10.33 -21.15 -1.07
N THR A 175 -10.54 -20.99 0.24
CA THR A 175 -11.76 -21.40 0.95
C THR A 175 -12.86 -20.33 0.93
N ALA A 176 -12.53 -19.12 0.48
CA ALA A 176 -13.41 -17.98 0.23
C ALA A 176 -14.47 -18.16 -0.87
N SER A 177 -14.81 -19.39 -1.27
CA SER A 177 -15.70 -19.68 -2.41
C SER A 177 -17.12 -19.13 -2.28
N GLY A 178 -17.57 -18.77 -1.07
CA GLY A 178 -18.83 -18.05 -0.80
C GLY A 178 -18.80 -16.53 -1.04
N LEU A 179 -17.61 -15.91 -1.14
CA LEU A 179 -17.44 -14.45 -1.20
C LEU A 179 -17.74 -13.84 -2.57
N ARG A 180 -17.82 -14.65 -3.63
CA ARG A 180 -18.04 -14.19 -5.01
C ARG A 180 -19.47 -13.70 -5.31
N LYS A 181 -20.40 -13.81 -4.35
CA LYS A 181 -21.81 -13.36 -4.48
C LYS A 181 -22.34 -12.74 -3.18
N ALA A 182 -21.71 -11.69 -2.66
CA ALA A 182 -22.43 -10.83 -1.71
C ALA A 182 -23.58 -10.12 -2.44
N ARG A 183 -24.82 -10.28 -1.95
CA ARG A 183 -26.04 -9.75 -2.57
C ARG A 183 -26.04 -8.23 -2.64
N ALA A 184 -26.71 -7.69 -3.67
CA ALA A 184 -26.87 -6.27 -3.94
C ALA A 184 -27.68 -5.49 -2.88
N ASP A 185 -28.22 -6.15 -1.86
CA ASP A 185 -29.23 -5.59 -0.94
C ASP A 185 -28.67 -5.08 0.41
N ARG A 186 -27.35 -5.17 0.66
CA ARG A 186 -26.72 -4.72 1.92
C ARG A 186 -27.44 -5.25 3.17
N SER A 187 -28.03 -6.44 3.12
CA SER A 187 -28.63 -7.07 4.31
C SER A 187 -27.53 -7.64 5.23
N TYR A 188 -27.57 -7.24 6.50
CA TYR A 188 -26.49 -7.33 7.51
C TYR A 188 -26.58 -8.55 8.45
N GLU A 189 -27.24 -9.65 8.06
CA GLU A 189 -27.27 -10.85 8.89
C GLU A 189 -26.04 -11.74 8.65
N GLU A 190 -25.13 -11.74 9.63
CA GLU A 190 -24.36 -12.91 10.07
C GLU A 190 -23.50 -13.63 9.01
N LEU A 191 -22.51 -12.93 8.45
CA LEU A 191 -21.34 -13.55 7.81
C LEU A 191 -20.20 -13.81 8.82
N GLU A 192 -20.53 -14.31 10.02
CA GLU A 192 -19.52 -14.84 10.95
C GLU A 192 -18.98 -16.22 10.54
N ALA A 193 -19.45 -16.80 9.43
CA ALA A 193 -19.02 -18.10 8.97
C ALA A 193 -18.86 -18.12 7.44
N THR A 194 -17.62 -18.11 6.94
CA THR A 194 -17.19 -18.91 5.77
C THR A 194 -15.75 -18.68 5.31
N SER A 195 -15.05 -17.63 5.73
CA SER A 195 -13.58 -17.58 5.64
C SER A 195 -12.99 -18.11 6.94
N LYS A 196 -12.12 -19.13 6.87
CA LYS A 196 -11.35 -19.53 8.06
C LYS A 196 -10.28 -18.47 8.28
N LYS A 197 -10.50 -17.59 9.26
CA LYS A 197 -9.46 -16.74 9.84
C LYS A 197 -8.36 -17.66 10.37
N PHE A 198 -7.16 -17.58 9.81
CA PHE A 198 -6.06 -18.51 10.16
C PHE A 198 -5.65 -18.30 11.63
N TRP A 199 -5.52 -17.03 12.02
CA TRP A 199 -5.32 -16.57 13.39
C TRP A 199 -5.53 -15.05 13.45
N THR A 200 -5.79 -14.55 14.65
CA THR A 200 -5.65 -13.13 15.02
C THR A 200 -4.46 -12.98 15.94
N TRP A 201 -3.59 -12.04 15.63
CA TRP A 201 -2.58 -11.62 16.59
C TRP A 201 -3.02 -10.28 17.15
N SER A 202 -3.46 -10.32 18.39
CA SER A 202 -3.45 -9.18 19.30
C SER A 202 -2.50 -9.60 20.40
N ARG A 203 -1.45 -8.83 20.66
CA ARG A 203 -0.53 -9.17 21.74
C ARG A 203 -1.19 -8.83 23.07
N ALA A 204 -2.00 -9.76 23.58
CA ALA A 204 -2.44 -9.79 24.96
C ALA A 204 -2.49 -11.24 25.46
N VAL A 205 -1.33 -11.76 25.86
CA VAL A 205 -1.30 -12.74 26.96
C VAL A 205 -0.75 -11.99 28.16
N GLY A 206 -1.65 -11.38 28.94
CA GLY A 206 -1.36 -10.86 30.29
C GLY A 206 -1.22 -9.35 30.49
N GLU A 207 -1.29 -8.52 29.44
CA GLU A 207 -1.46 -7.06 29.58
C GLU A 207 -2.84 -6.66 29.05
N PRO A 208 -3.52 -5.65 29.65
CA PRO A 208 -4.80 -5.17 29.15
C PRO A 208 -4.67 -4.83 27.67
N GLU A 209 -5.71 -5.11 26.86
CA GLU A 209 -5.77 -4.76 25.44
C GLU A 209 -5.28 -3.33 25.22
N VAL A 210 -4.01 -3.17 24.89
CA VAL A 210 -3.46 -1.89 24.44
C VAL A 210 -3.64 -1.93 22.94
N ASP A 211 -4.51 -1.09 22.40
CA ASP A 211 -4.72 -0.94 20.95
C ASP A 211 -3.35 -0.83 20.26
N VAL A 212 -2.95 -1.87 19.53
CA VAL A 212 -1.72 -1.88 18.73
C VAL A 212 -2.11 -1.59 17.30
N TYR A 213 -2.03 -0.33 16.89
CA TYR A 213 -2.30 0.07 15.52
C TYR A 213 -1.12 -0.27 14.64
N CYS A 214 -1.37 -1.16 13.69
CA CYS A 214 -0.47 -1.40 12.59
C CYS A 214 -0.39 -0.17 11.68
N SER A 215 0.76 0.08 11.09
CA SER A 215 0.90 1.09 10.04
C SER A 215 1.10 0.47 8.66
N ASP A 216 1.70 -0.71 8.58
CA ASP A 216 1.99 -1.39 7.32
C ASP A 216 2.26 -2.89 7.54
N ILE A 217 2.05 -3.71 6.51
CA ILE A 217 2.20 -5.16 6.55
C ILE A 217 2.69 -5.72 5.22
N THR A 218 3.55 -6.72 5.27
CA THR A 218 4.13 -7.34 4.08
C THR A 218 4.46 -8.81 4.29
N PHE A 219 4.35 -9.62 3.24
CA PHE A 219 4.81 -11.01 3.23
C PHE A 219 6.29 -11.11 2.87
N SER A 220 6.98 -12.10 3.44
CA SER A 220 8.26 -12.53 2.88
C SER A 220 8.06 -13.10 1.47
N PRO A 221 9.09 -13.04 0.60
CA PRO A 221 8.98 -13.52 -0.77
C PRO A 221 8.62 -15.01 -0.89
N ASP A 222 9.03 -15.82 0.10
CA ASP A 222 8.69 -17.24 0.18
C ASP A 222 7.32 -17.52 0.82
N GLY A 223 6.62 -16.49 1.28
CA GLY A 223 5.30 -16.56 1.91
C GLY A 223 5.28 -17.14 3.32
N LYS A 224 6.44 -17.51 3.90
CA LYS A 224 6.51 -18.17 5.21
C LYS A 224 6.40 -17.20 6.38
N ARG A 225 6.64 -15.91 6.14
CA ARG A 225 6.64 -14.88 7.18
C ARG A 225 5.79 -13.69 6.79
N VAL A 226 5.35 -12.99 7.81
CA VAL A 226 4.70 -11.69 7.69
C VAL A 226 5.42 -10.70 8.59
N ALA A 227 5.83 -9.58 8.03
CA ALA A 227 6.38 -8.46 8.79
C ALA A 227 5.35 -7.33 8.86
N GLY A 228 5.29 -6.64 9.98
CA GLY A 228 4.47 -5.45 10.12
C GLY A 228 5.05 -4.45 11.09
N THR A 229 4.57 -3.21 11.00
CA THR A 229 5.02 -2.11 11.86
C THR A 229 3.88 -1.55 12.68
N THR A 230 4.20 -1.03 13.86
CA THR A 230 3.19 -0.51 14.79
C THR A 230 3.55 0.90 15.23
N GLY A 231 2.53 1.77 15.33
CA GLY A 231 2.61 3.02 16.08
C GLY A 231 2.37 4.32 15.32
N VAL A 232 1.13 4.58 14.90
CA VAL A 232 0.70 5.93 14.47
C VAL A 232 -0.65 6.31 15.08
N GLY A 233 -0.66 7.41 15.83
CA GLY A 233 -1.86 8.10 16.32
C GLY A 233 -1.64 8.82 17.67
N ARG A 234 -2.57 9.69 18.06
CA ARG A 234 -2.41 10.59 19.22
C ARG A 234 -2.53 9.89 20.58
N HIS A 235 -2.85 8.59 20.61
CA HIS A 235 -3.09 7.81 21.83
C HIS A 235 -2.29 6.51 21.90
N PHE A 236 -1.08 6.44 21.32
CA PHE A 236 -0.22 5.26 21.44
C PHE A 236 0.68 5.30 22.68
N THR A 237 0.48 4.32 23.57
CA THR A 237 1.33 4.08 24.75
C THR A 237 2.13 2.77 24.65
N GLY A 238 1.77 1.86 23.74
CA GLY A 238 2.33 0.49 23.63
C GLY A 238 3.75 0.37 23.03
N GLY A 239 4.39 1.47 22.64
CA GLY A 239 5.73 1.48 22.03
C GLY A 239 5.71 1.05 20.56
N LYS A 240 6.50 1.75 19.74
CA LYS A 240 6.64 1.55 18.29
C LYS A 240 7.53 0.33 18.00
N ARG A 241 7.07 -0.58 17.14
CA ARG A 241 7.73 -1.89 16.93
C ARG A 241 7.71 -2.34 15.47
N LEU A 242 8.73 -3.10 15.12
CA LEU A 242 8.75 -4.03 13.99
C LEU A 242 8.48 -5.43 14.54
N PHE A 243 7.62 -6.20 13.91
CA PHE A 243 7.49 -7.61 14.25
C PHE A 243 7.57 -8.47 13.00
N VAL A 244 8.03 -9.70 13.17
CA VAL A 244 8.01 -10.74 12.15
C VAL A 244 7.38 -11.99 12.75
N LEU A 245 6.32 -12.48 12.11
CA LEU A 245 5.55 -13.65 12.51
C LEU A 245 5.72 -14.77 11.49
N GLU A 246 5.58 -16.01 11.94
CA GLU A 246 5.37 -17.14 11.05
C GLU A 246 3.96 -17.06 10.45
N ALA A 247 3.85 -17.06 9.12
CA ALA A 247 2.59 -16.81 8.44
C ALA A 247 1.52 -17.88 8.75
N SER A 248 1.95 -19.14 8.88
CA SER A 248 1.07 -20.29 9.13
C SER A 248 0.55 -20.36 10.56
N THR A 249 1.25 -19.80 11.55
CA THR A 249 0.89 -19.98 12.97
C THR A 249 0.64 -18.68 13.72
N GLY A 250 1.13 -17.55 13.20
CA GLY A 250 1.08 -16.25 13.88
C GLY A 250 2.04 -16.12 15.04
N ARG A 251 2.96 -17.07 15.21
CA ARG A 251 3.95 -17.03 16.29
C ARG A 251 5.04 -16.01 15.98
N ASP A 252 5.45 -15.27 17.01
CA ASP A 252 6.56 -14.35 16.96
C ASP A 252 7.84 -15.11 16.54
N VAL A 253 8.45 -14.69 15.44
CA VAL A 253 9.83 -15.10 15.07
C VAL A 253 10.80 -14.17 15.77
N TRP A 254 10.59 -12.86 15.61
CA TRP A 254 11.32 -11.84 16.35
C TRP A 254 10.55 -10.51 16.37
N VAL A 255 10.87 -9.67 17.36
CA VAL A 255 10.33 -8.31 17.49
C VAL A 255 11.48 -7.33 17.63
N GLY A 256 11.55 -6.39 16.70
CA GLY A 256 12.48 -5.27 16.71
C GLY A 256 11.87 -4.06 17.39
N ARG A 257 12.69 -3.31 18.13
CA ARG A 257 12.32 -2.00 18.66
C ARG A 257 12.92 -0.92 17.75
N GLY A 258 12.12 0.10 17.44
CA GLY A 258 12.52 1.21 16.58
C GLY A 258 11.58 2.39 16.73
N ASN A 259 12.01 3.56 16.28
CA ASN A 259 11.18 4.76 16.32
C ASN A 259 10.14 4.71 15.19
N GLY A 260 8.85 4.81 15.54
CA GLY A 260 7.74 5.29 14.70
C GLY A 260 7.73 4.81 13.27
N MET A 261 7.75 3.49 13.09
CA MET A 261 7.88 2.89 11.78
C MET A 261 6.55 2.88 11.05
N LEU A 262 6.52 3.57 9.91
CA LEU A 262 5.32 3.80 9.13
C LEU A 262 5.12 2.79 8.00
N THR A 263 6.19 2.15 7.57
CA THR A 263 6.21 1.29 6.39
C THR A 263 7.25 0.19 6.52
N VAL A 264 6.99 -0.95 5.89
CA VAL A 264 7.91 -2.09 5.84
C VAL A 264 7.80 -2.84 4.52
N THR A 265 8.93 -3.26 3.97
CA THR A 265 8.97 -4.08 2.75
C THR A 265 10.15 -5.05 2.76
N TYR A 266 9.95 -6.25 2.24
CA TYR A 266 11.03 -7.22 2.02
C TYR A 266 11.78 -6.92 0.71
N ALA A 267 13.07 -7.22 0.68
CA ALA A 267 13.76 -7.47 -0.58
C ALA A 267 13.20 -8.74 -1.22
N ALA A 268 13.00 -8.75 -2.56
CA ALA A 268 12.54 -9.92 -3.30
C ALA A 268 13.40 -11.17 -3.11
N GLU A 269 14.70 -11.00 -2.86
CA GLU A 269 15.63 -12.11 -2.57
C GLU A 269 15.51 -12.63 -1.12
N GLY A 270 14.65 -12.02 -0.29
CA GLY A 270 14.47 -12.39 1.12
C GLY A 270 15.68 -12.09 2.00
N THR A 271 16.64 -11.28 1.53
CA THR A 271 17.91 -11.00 2.21
C THR A 271 17.86 -9.83 3.19
N ALA A 272 16.85 -8.96 3.04
CA ALA A 272 16.71 -7.76 3.85
C ALA A 272 15.24 -7.39 4.05
N LEU A 273 14.98 -6.73 5.18
CA LEU A 273 13.72 -6.06 5.48
C LEU A 273 14.02 -4.56 5.63
N VAL A 274 13.29 -3.70 4.92
CA VAL A 274 13.52 -2.24 4.91
C VAL A 274 12.31 -1.55 5.52
N THR A 275 12.55 -0.58 6.40
CA THR A 275 11.49 0.13 7.10
C THR A 275 11.71 1.64 7.04
N GLY A 276 10.65 2.41 6.85
CA GLY A 276 10.65 3.88 6.94
C GLY A 276 10.04 4.37 8.25
N SER A 277 10.54 5.49 8.77
CA SER A 277 10.20 6.02 10.10
C SER A 277 9.77 7.48 10.07
N ASP A 278 9.00 7.88 11.08
CA ASP A 278 8.65 9.27 11.38
C ASP A 278 9.87 10.17 11.66
N ASP A 279 11.02 9.58 12.04
CA ASP A 279 12.28 10.28 12.24
C ASP A 279 13.04 10.62 10.94
N GLY A 280 12.43 10.34 9.78
CA GLY A 280 13.00 10.64 8.47
C GLY A 280 14.09 9.68 8.03
N LYS A 281 14.27 8.55 8.73
CA LYS A 281 15.27 7.54 8.36
C LYS A 281 14.63 6.28 7.83
N LEU A 282 15.39 5.59 6.99
CA LEU A 282 15.13 4.20 6.66
C LEU A 282 16.10 3.30 7.41
N ARG A 283 15.67 2.09 7.76
CA ARG A 283 16.49 1.08 8.45
C ARG A 283 16.39 -0.24 7.72
N VAL A 284 17.51 -0.94 7.65
CA VAL A 284 17.61 -2.27 7.04
C VAL A 284 17.86 -3.28 8.15
N TRP A 285 17.09 -4.35 8.13
CA TRP A 285 17.11 -5.40 9.14
C TRP A 285 17.40 -6.75 8.50
N HIS A 286 18.15 -7.58 9.21
CA HIS A 286 18.32 -8.97 8.84
C HIS A 286 17.00 -9.72 9.10
N PRO A 287 16.39 -10.36 8.08
CA PRO A 287 15.03 -10.87 8.15
C PRO A 287 14.88 -12.08 9.10
N GLU A 288 15.97 -12.78 9.38
CA GLU A 288 15.96 -13.96 10.26
C GLU A 288 16.02 -13.64 11.76
N ASN A 289 16.84 -12.68 12.16
CA ASN A 289 17.21 -12.47 13.55
C ASN A 289 16.97 -11.03 14.04
N GLY A 290 16.42 -10.16 13.19
CA GLY A 290 16.10 -8.79 13.53
C GLY A 290 17.29 -7.88 13.80
N LYS A 291 18.52 -8.29 13.47
CA LYS A 291 19.69 -7.42 13.60
C LYS A 291 19.58 -6.25 12.63
N MET A 292 19.64 -5.02 13.14
CA MET A 292 19.77 -3.84 12.30
C MET A 292 21.12 -3.88 11.56
N LEU A 293 21.07 -3.86 10.24
CA LEU A 293 22.23 -3.91 9.37
C LEU A 293 22.70 -2.50 9.02
N ARG A 294 21.77 -1.59 8.71
CA ARG A 294 22.06 -0.24 8.20
C ARG A 294 20.99 0.76 8.58
N GLU A 295 21.37 2.04 8.52
CA GLU A 295 20.50 3.20 8.63
C GLU A 295 20.76 4.12 7.43
N TRP A 296 19.72 4.49 6.68
CA TRP A 296 19.82 5.41 5.53
C TRP A 296 19.26 6.77 5.91
N ARG A 297 19.97 7.83 5.49
CA ARG A 297 19.66 9.22 5.81
C ARG A 297 19.53 10.02 4.53
N GLY A 298 18.50 10.85 4.44
CA GLY A 298 18.30 11.75 3.30
C GLY A 298 16.90 12.36 3.21
N HIS A 299 15.90 11.73 3.82
CA HIS A 299 14.64 12.42 4.11
C HIS A 299 14.80 13.36 5.31
N GLU A 300 14.16 14.52 5.24
CA GLU A 300 14.17 15.56 6.28
C GLU A 300 12.92 15.50 7.18
N LYS A 301 11.92 14.73 6.75
CA LYS A 301 10.68 14.47 7.47
C LYS A 301 10.33 13.00 7.36
N SER A 302 9.29 12.62 8.07
CA SER A 302 8.64 11.32 8.06
C SER A 302 8.67 10.60 6.70
N VAL A 303 9.22 9.39 6.68
CA VAL A 303 9.21 8.49 5.52
C VAL A 303 7.88 7.74 5.50
N ARG A 304 7.03 8.08 4.54
CA ARG A 304 5.64 7.59 4.46
C ARG A 304 5.53 6.20 3.86
N GLN A 305 6.33 5.89 2.84
CA GLN A 305 6.32 4.58 2.20
C GLN A 305 7.69 4.23 1.61
N VAL A 306 8.00 2.93 1.60
CA VAL A 306 9.14 2.34 0.90
C VAL A 306 8.69 1.16 0.05
N ALA A 307 9.27 1.00 -1.14
CA ALA A 307 9.01 -0.10 -2.05
C ALA A 307 10.32 -0.59 -2.69
N GLN A 308 10.39 -1.86 -3.09
CA GLN A 308 11.55 -2.35 -3.85
C GLN A 308 11.48 -1.86 -5.30
N LEU A 309 12.56 -1.23 -5.77
CA LEU A 309 12.69 -0.72 -7.14
C LEU A 309 13.12 -1.84 -8.11
N GLY A 310 14.13 -2.62 -7.73
CA GLY A 310 14.73 -3.62 -8.62
C GLY A 310 16.04 -4.14 -8.08
N GLY A 311 16.23 -5.47 -8.10
CA GLY A 311 17.43 -6.09 -7.56
C GLY A 311 17.72 -5.62 -6.14
N LYS A 312 18.83 -4.90 -5.97
CA LYS A 312 19.31 -4.34 -4.69
C LYS A 312 18.81 -2.93 -4.39
N GLN A 313 17.91 -2.36 -5.20
CA GLN A 313 17.46 -0.99 -5.05
C GLN A 313 16.05 -0.89 -4.46
N PHE A 314 15.85 0.18 -3.68
CA PHE A 314 14.58 0.55 -3.07
C PHE A 314 14.23 2.00 -3.39
N VAL A 315 12.95 2.34 -3.38
CA VAL A 315 12.47 3.71 -3.54
C VAL A 315 11.62 4.10 -2.33
N SER A 316 11.77 5.33 -1.84
CA SER A 316 11.01 5.85 -0.72
C SER A 316 10.42 7.22 -1.00
N VAL A 317 9.33 7.54 -0.30
CA VAL A 317 8.68 8.85 -0.30
C VAL A 317 8.43 9.36 1.11
N GLY A 318 8.41 10.68 1.27
CA GLY A 318 8.21 11.31 2.58
C GLY A 318 7.44 12.62 2.55
N GLU A 319 7.12 13.11 3.75
CA GLU A 319 6.44 14.39 3.97
C GLU A 319 7.30 15.62 3.58
N ASP A 320 8.58 15.40 3.28
CA ASP A 320 9.48 16.39 2.69
C ASP A 320 9.30 16.53 1.17
N GLY A 321 8.38 15.76 0.57
CA GLY A 321 8.07 15.81 -0.86
C GLY A 321 9.13 15.13 -1.74
N LYS A 322 10.11 14.44 -1.16
CA LYS A 322 11.16 13.76 -1.92
C LYS A 322 10.73 12.36 -2.34
N VAL A 323 11.18 11.94 -3.52
CA VAL A 323 11.18 10.54 -3.98
C VAL A 323 12.63 10.14 -4.17
N ILE A 324 13.10 9.16 -3.40
CA ILE A 324 14.53 8.81 -3.32
C ILE A 324 14.72 7.33 -3.62
N ALA A 325 15.65 7.00 -4.52
CA ALA A 325 16.14 5.64 -4.71
C ALA A 325 17.44 5.39 -3.94
N TRP A 326 17.56 4.17 -3.40
CA TRP A 326 18.64 3.72 -2.53
C TRP A 326 19.20 2.40 -3.02
N ASP A 327 20.50 2.18 -2.83
CA ASP A 327 21.10 0.85 -2.91
C ASP A 327 21.14 0.20 -1.52
N VAL A 328 20.67 -1.05 -1.41
CA VAL A 328 20.45 -1.71 -0.12
C VAL A 328 21.74 -2.08 0.61
N ASP A 329 22.79 -2.38 -0.17
CA ASP A 329 24.06 -2.88 0.34
C ASP A 329 24.98 -1.73 0.76
N SER A 330 24.94 -0.59 0.09
CA SER A 330 25.73 0.58 0.48
C SER A 330 24.95 1.50 1.42
N GLY A 331 23.63 1.57 1.25
CA GLY A 331 22.78 2.62 1.83
C GLY A 331 22.94 3.98 1.17
N GLU A 332 23.61 4.02 0.02
CA GLU A 332 23.80 5.25 -0.74
C GLU A 332 22.58 5.59 -1.60
N LEU A 333 22.45 6.88 -1.85
CA LEU A 333 21.39 7.47 -2.63
C LEU A 333 21.74 7.37 -4.12
N VAL A 334 21.01 6.57 -4.88
CA VAL A 334 21.35 6.28 -6.29
C VAL A 334 20.61 7.17 -7.29
N ALA A 335 19.41 7.65 -6.96
CA ALA A 335 18.66 8.58 -7.80
C ALA A 335 17.64 9.39 -6.98
N ARG A 336 17.21 10.52 -7.54
CA ARG A 336 16.06 11.29 -7.05
C ARG A 336 15.07 11.48 -8.19
N PHE A 337 13.80 11.22 -7.92
CA PHE A 337 12.73 11.50 -8.87
C PHE A 337 12.12 12.86 -8.49
N VAL A 338 12.40 13.86 -9.31
CA VAL A 338 11.93 15.22 -9.09
C VAL A 338 10.85 15.51 -10.14
N PRO A 339 9.68 16.05 -9.76
CA PRO A 339 8.74 16.55 -10.76
C PRO A 339 9.39 17.68 -11.56
N ASP A 340 9.16 17.73 -12.87
CA ASP A 340 9.58 18.89 -13.67
C ASP A 340 9.03 20.18 -13.05
N LYS A 341 9.90 21.20 -12.95
CA LYS A 341 9.59 22.53 -12.43
C LYS A 341 8.52 23.24 -13.26
#